data_AF-A0A317EHL6-F1
#
_entry.id   AF-A0A317EHL6-F1
#
_cell.length_a   1.000
_cell.length_b   1.000
_cell.length_c   1.000
_cell.angle_alpha   90.00
_cell.angle_beta   90.00
_cell.angle_gamma   90.00
#
_symmetry.space_group_name_H-M   'P 1'
#
loop_
_entity.id
_entity.type
_entity.pdbx_description
1 polymer ?
#
loop_
_entity_poly.entity_id
_entity_poly.type
_entity_poly.pdbx_seq_one_letter_code
_entity_poly.pdbx_strand_id
1 'polypeptide(L)'
;MSEIVQLKKIRKALGLNQKEFANTIGLTQGGYSDIERGKNGISGTVKKMLILVHHINITFLDGKGEMFYIEMPTDEPELSISSTPLDSDTKDTTIELLQADINRLKAERDLYIELLNTKDKTIESLEKQLKNK
;
A
#
# COMPACT_ATOMS: atom_id res chain seq x y z
N MET A 1 3.02 18.11 -16.05
CA MET A 1 1.79 17.81 -15.28
C MET A 1 1.88 18.54 -13.95
N SER A 2 0.77 19.03 -13.39
CA SER A 2 0.78 19.76 -12.11
C SER A 2 0.72 18.80 -10.92
N GLU A 3 1.47 19.07 -9.86
CA GLU A 3 1.47 18.29 -8.59
C GLU A 3 0.05 18.08 -8.04
N ILE A 4 -0.84 19.04 -8.27
CA ILE A 4 -2.26 19.01 -7.87
C ILE A 4 -3.01 17.84 -8.51
N VAL A 5 -2.72 17.55 -9.78
CA VAL A 5 -3.35 16.43 -10.51
C VAL A 5 -2.94 15.11 -9.88
N GLN A 6 -1.68 14.98 -9.47
CA GLN A 6 -1.16 13.76 -8.85
C GLN A 6 -1.69 13.58 -7.43
N LEU A 7 -1.80 14.67 -6.65
CA LEU A 7 -2.42 14.64 -5.33
C LEU A 7 -3.88 14.13 -5.41
N LYS A 8 -4.63 14.60 -6.40
CA LYS A 8 -6.01 14.14 -6.63
C LYS A 8 -6.06 12.66 -7.03
N LYS A 9 -5.08 12.15 -7.77
CA LYS A 9 -4.98 10.73 -8.09
C LYS A 9 -4.67 9.89 -6.86
N ILE A 10 -3.74 10.31 -6.01
CA ILE A 10 -3.42 9.64 -4.74
C ILE A 10 -4.68 9.46 -3.90
N ARG A 11 -5.43 10.54 -3.67
CA ARG A 11 -6.67 10.47 -2.89
C ARG A 11 -7.68 9.48 -3.49
N LYS A 12 -7.85 9.50 -4.81
CA LYS A 12 -8.77 8.59 -5.51
C LYS A 12 -8.32 7.13 -5.43
N ALA A 13 -7.01 6.87 -5.54
CA ALA A 13 -6.44 5.53 -5.43
C ALA A 13 -6.67 4.94 -4.02
N LEU A 14 -6.62 5.78 -3.00
CA LEU A 14 -6.97 5.41 -1.62
C LEU A 14 -8.48 5.24 -1.37
N GLY A 15 -9.34 5.58 -2.35
CA GLY A 15 -10.78 5.49 -2.21
C GLY A 15 -11.40 6.54 -1.27
N LEU A 16 -10.65 7.57 -0.89
CA LEU A 16 -11.08 8.54 0.12
C LEU A 16 -11.77 9.76 -0.48
N ASN A 17 -12.79 10.27 0.23
CA ASN A 17 -13.36 11.57 -0.08
C ASN A 17 -12.44 12.71 0.39
N GLN A 18 -12.74 13.96 0.00
CA GLN A 18 -11.89 15.10 0.35
C GLN A 18 -11.76 15.34 1.86
N LYS A 19 -12.83 15.09 2.62
CA LYS A 19 -12.84 15.30 4.08
C LYS A 19 -11.99 14.25 4.78
N GLU A 20 -12.19 12.98 4.43
CA GLU A 20 -11.41 11.86 4.97
C GLU A 20 -9.93 12.04 4.70
N PHE A 21 -9.57 12.33 3.44
CA PHE A 21 -8.19 12.52 3.07
C PHE A 21 -7.57 13.72 3.79
N ALA A 22 -8.27 14.86 3.86
CA ALA A 22 -7.80 16.02 4.60
C ALA A 22 -7.48 15.69 6.07
N ASN A 23 -8.36 14.95 6.74
CA ASN A 23 -8.15 14.54 8.13
C ASN A 23 -6.88 13.70 8.29
N THR A 24 -6.58 12.78 7.37
CA THR A 24 -5.38 11.93 7.44
C THR A 24 -4.06 12.69 7.31
N ILE A 25 -4.08 13.86 6.66
CA ILE A 25 -2.89 14.71 6.46
C ILE A 25 -2.90 15.98 7.33
N GLY A 26 -3.77 16.03 8.35
CA GLY A 26 -3.85 17.13 9.30
C GLY A 26 -4.40 18.44 8.73
N LEU A 27 -5.24 18.38 7.70
CA LEU A 27 -5.90 19.53 7.09
C LEU A 27 -7.41 19.53 7.36
N THR A 28 -8.01 20.72 7.25
CA THR A 28 -9.47 20.83 7.11
C THR A 28 -9.89 20.45 5.69
N GLN A 29 -11.13 20.00 5.51
CA GLN A 29 -11.69 19.72 4.17
C GLN A 29 -11.59 20.93 3.24
N GLY A 30 -11.85 22.14 3.75
CA GLY A 30 -11.72 23.39 3.00
C GLY A 30 -10.27 23.67 2.58
N GLY A 31 -9.31 23.46 3.50
CA GLY A 31 -7.88 23.62 3.22
C GLY A 31 -7.39 22.67 2.12
N TYR A 32 -7.80 21.40 2.17
CA TYR A 32 -7.49 20.45 1.11
C TYR A 32 -8.18 20.79 -0.22
N SER A 33 -9.44 21.22 -0.19
CA SER A 33 -10.18 21.66 -1.39
C SER A 33 -9.52 22.85 -2.09
N ASP A 34 -8.98 23.82 -1.32
CA ASP A 34 -8.21 24.95 -1.87
C ASP A 34 -6.92 24.49 -2.58
N ILE A 35 -6.28 23.41 -2.10
CA ILE A 35 -5.11 22.81 -2.77
C ILE A 35 -5.53 22.11 -4.07
N GLU A 36 -6.58 21.27 -4.06
CA GLU A 36 -7.06 20.59 -5.28
C GLU A 36 -7.54 21.55 -6.38
N ARG A 37 -7.99 22.75 -6.01
CA ARG A 37 -8.37 23.82 -6.94
C ARG A 37 -7.21 24.70 -7.38
N GLY A 38 -6.01 24.48 -6.85
CA GLY A 38 -4.80 25.24 -7.17
C GLY A 38 -4.75 26.65 -6.60
N LYS A 39 -5.61 26.96 -5.63
CA LYS A 39 -5.54 28.21 -4.87
C LYS A 39 -4.34 28.21 -3.93
N ASN A 40 -4.04 27.06 -3.33
CA ASN A 40 -2.89 26.85 -2.46
C ASN A 40 -1.96 25.77 -3.03
N GLY A 41 -0.66 25.92 -2.81
CA GLY A 41 0.32 24.87 -3.13
C GLY A 41 0.34 23.75 -2.10
N ILE A 42 1.04 22.66 -2.42
CA ILE A 42 1.27 21.54 -1.50
C ILE A 42 2.43 21.92 -0.56
N SER A 43 2.14 22.09 0.72
CA SER A 43 3.16 22.43 1.71
C SER A 43 4.08 21.24 2.02
N GLY A 44 5.29 21.53 2.52
CA GLY A 44 6.22 20.49 2.96
C GLY A 44 5.66 19.58 4.06
N THR A 45 4.80 20.11 4.94
CA THR A 45 4.11 19.31 5.96
C THR A 45 3.16 18.29 5.33
N VAL A 46 2.39 18.70 4.31
CA VAL A 46 1.51 17.77 3.58
C VAL A 46 2.35 16.70 2.89
N LYS A 47 3.46 17.07 2.23
CA LYS A 47 4.38 16.11 1.60
C LYS A 47 4.91 15.08 2.61
N LYS A 48 5.29 15.50 3.82
CA LYS A 48 5.70 14.58 4.91
C LYS A 48 4.58 13.63 5.34
N MET A 49 3.35 14.12 5.49
CA MET A 49 2.21 13.28 5.88
C MET A 49 1.86 12.26 4.79
N LEU A 50 1.99 12.61 3.51
CA LEU A 50 1.82 11.65 2.42
C LEU A 50 2.81 10.49 2.51
N ILE A 51 4.06 10.77 2.87
CA ILE A 51 5.08 9.73 3.07
C ILE A 51 4.74 8.90 4.31
N LEU A 52 4.53 9.52 5.46
CA LEU A 52 4.44 8.82 6.75
C LEU A 52 3.12 8.07 6.95
N VAL A 53 2.00 8.59 6.44
CA VAL A 53 0.66 8.02 6.68
C VAL A 53 0.22 7.11 5.55
N HIS A 54 0.59 7.46 4.32
CA HIS A 54 0.09 6.79 3.11
C HIS A 54 1.18 6.08 2.32
N HIS A 55 2.42 6.06 2.83
CA HIS A 55 3.59 5.47 2.17
C HIS A 55 3.73 5.92 0.70
N ILE A 56 3.44 7.20 0.43
CA ILE A 56 3.50 7.75 -0.92
C ILE A 56 4.93 8.12 -1.28
N ASN A 57 5.38 7.67 -2.45
CA ASN A 57 6.61 8.15 -3.03
C ASN A 57 6.43 9.58 -3.54
N ILE A 58 7.13 10.53 -2.93
CA ILE A 58 6.91 11.95 -3.19
C ILE A 58 7.25 12.37 -4.62
N THR A 59 8.14 11.64 -5.31
CA THR A 59 8.46 11.92 -6.72
C THR A 59 7.24 11.75 -7.63
N PHE A 60 6.24 10.97 -7.20
CA PHE A 60 4.99 10.81 -7.93
C PHE A 60 4.25 12.14 -8.10
N LEU A 61 4.38 13.07 -7.15
CA LEU A 61 3.81 14.42 -7.28
C LEU A 61 4.41 15.18 -8.47
N ASP A 62 5.69 14.97 -8.76
CA ASP A 62 6.38 15.53 -9.93
C ASP A 62 6.04 14.77 -11.24
N GLY A 63 5.20 13.75 -11.15
CA GLY A 63 4.85 12.85 -12.25
C GLY A 63 5.94 11.85 -12.59
N LYS A 64 6.80 11.50 -11.63
CA LYS A 64 7.91 10.56 -11.80
C LYS A 64 7.81 9.41 -10.81
N GLY A 65 8.18 8.21 -11.24
CA GLY A 65 8.18 7.02 -10.39
C GLY A 65 6.77 6.53 -10.02
N GLU A 66 6.74 5.48 -9.21
CA GLU A 66 5.51 4.83 -8.73
C GLU A 66 4.83 5.65 -7.62
N MET A 67 3.51 5.43 -7.43
CA MET A 67 2.71 6.18 -6.45
C MET A 67 3.04 5.82 -5.00
N PHE A 68 3.19 4.53 -4.71
CA PHE A 68 3.45 4.02 -3.37
C PHE A 68 4.91 3.56 -3.25
N TYR A 69 5.48 3.70 -2.05
CA TYR A 69 6.65 2.93 -1.67
C TYR A 69 6.24 1.46 -1.57
N ILE A 70 6.92 0.62 -2.33
CA ILE A 70 6.90 -0.81 -2.10
C ILE A 70 7.93 -1.05 -1.01
N GLU A 71 7.50 -1.08 0.24
CA GLU A 71 8.28 -1.73 1.29
C GLU A 71 8.21 -3.22 0.99
N MET A 72 9.19 -3.71 0.23
CA MET A 72 9.44 -5.15 0.27
C MET A 72 9.88 -5.45 1.70
N PRO A 73 9.27 -6.43 2.40
CA PRO A 73 9.83 -6.91 3.65
C PRO A 73 11.28 -7.30 3.34
N THR A 74 12.20 -6.54 3.89
CA THR A 74 13.62 -6.85 3.81
C THR A 74 13.83 -7.94 4.83
N ASP A 75 13.71 -9.20 4.41
CA ASP A 75 14.20 -10.36 5.17
C ASP A 75 15.75 -10.41 5.15
N GLU A 76 16.41 -9.26 5.18
CA GLU A 76 17.86 -9.14 5.14
C GLU A 76 18.33 -8.60 6.51
N PRO A 77 19.04 -9.41 7.31
CA PRO A 77 19.78 -8.87 8.45
C PRO A 77 20.80 -7.85 7.91
N GLU A 78 20.98 -6.72 8.61
CA GLU A 78 21.94 -5.68 8.22
C GLU A 78 23.31 -6.26 7.86
N LEU A 79 23.58 -6.42 6.56
CA LEU A 79 24.91 -6.70 6.03
C LEU A 79 25.26 -5.60 5.04
N SER A 80 26.11 -4.67 5.49
CA SER A 80 26.80 -3.73 4.64
C SER A 80 27.71 -4.49 3.68
N ILE A 81 27.32 -4.64 2.42
CA ILE A 81 28.21 -5.20 1.39
C ILE A 81 28.51 -4.10 0.38
N SER A 82 29.73 -3.57 0.53
CA SER A 82 30.48 -2.82 -0.46
C SER A 82 30.42 -3.52 -1.82
N SER A 83 30.14 -2.75 -2.87
CA SER A 83 30.19 -3.12 -4.29
C SER A 83 31.17 -4.25 -4.62
N THR A 84 30.64 -5.43 -4.96
CA THR A 84 31.36 -6.46 -5.72
C THR A 84 30.49 -6.94 -6.90
N PRO A 85 31.07 -7.17 -8.09
CA PRO A 85 30.31 -7.56 -9.28
C PRO A 85 29.77 -8.99 -9.11
N LEU A 86 28.47 -9.18 -9.26
CA LEU A 86 27.79 -10.45 -9.00
C LEU A 86 27.68 -11.30 -10.27
N ASP A 87 28.33 -12.46 -10.27
CA ASP A 87 28.34 -13.48 -11.33
C ASP A 87 26.93 -14.02 -11.65
N SER A 88 26.71 -14.39 -12.92
CA SER A 88 25.42 -14.85 -13.48
C SER A 88 24.79 -16.02 -12.73
N ASP A 89 25.61 -16.93 -12.20
CA ASP A 89 25.14 -18.19 -11.61
C ASP A 89 24.37 -17.98 -10.29
N THR A 90 24.61 -16.86 -9.59
CA THR A 90 23.91 -16.51 -8.34
C THR A 90 22.49 -16.00 -8.59
N LYS A 91 22.22 -15.41 -9.75
CA LYS A 91 20.91 -14.83 -10.07
C LYS A 91 19.86 -15.91 -10.33
N ASP A 92 20.28 -17.01 -10.95
CA ASP A 92 19.40 -18.15 -11.23
C ASP A 92 18.98 -18.85 -9.93
N THR A 93 19.90 -18.97 -8.95
CA THR A 93 19.58 -19.51 -7.62
C THR A 93 18.63 -18.60 -6.83
N THR A 94 18.82 -17.28 -6.91
CA THR A 94 17.91 -16.33 -6.25
C THR A 94 16.51 -16.37 -6.85
N ILE A 95 16.40 -16.47 -8.18
CA ILE A 95 15.10 -16.58 -8.85
C ILE A 95 14.37 -17.87 -8.42
N GLU A 96 15.08 -18.99 -8.32
CA GLU A 96 14.50 -20.26 -7.89
C GLU A 96 13.96 -20.21 -6.47
N LEU A 97 14.72 -19.61 -5.53
CA LEU A 97 14.28 -19.41 -4.14
C LEU A 97 13.03 -18.52 -4.05
N LEU A 98 13.02 -17.38 -4.76
CA LEU A 98 11.86 -16.49 -4.79
C LEU A 98 10.62 -17.18 -5.38
N GLN A 99 10.80 -18.00 -6.40
CA GLN A 99 9.71 -18.76 -7.00
C GLN A 99 9.13 -19.80 -6.01
N ALA A 100 9.98 -20.44 -5.22
CA ALA A 100 9.54 -21.35 -4.17
C ALA A 100 8.73 -20.63 -3.08
N ASP A 101 9.17 -19.44 -2.66
CA ASP A 101 8.42 -18.62 -1.69
C ASP A 101 7.07 -18.15 -2.22
N ILE A 102 7.00 -17.72 -3.49
CA ILE A 102 5.74 -17.37 -4.13
C ILE A 102 4.76 -18.56 -4.10
N ASN A 103 5.25 -19.76 -4.38
CA ASN A 103 4.41 -20.97 -4.36
C ASN A 103 3.94 -21.31 -2.94
N ARG A 104 4.83 -21.20 -1.94
CA ARG A 104 4.50 -21.39 -0.52
C ARG A 104 3.42 -20.42 -0.07
N LEU A 105 3.59 -19.13 -0.34
CA LEU A 105 2.64 -18.08 0.05
C LEU A 105 1.28 -18.24 -0.64
N LYS A 106 1.25 -18.71 -1.89
CA LYS A 106 0.00 -19.04 -2.58
C LYS A 106 -0.74 -20.19 -1.88
N ALA A 107 -0.04 -21.26 -1.51
CA ALA A 107 -0.65 -22.37 -0.80
C ALA A 107 -1.20 -21.95 0.58
N GLU A 108 -0.46 -21.11 1.30
CA GLU A 108 -0.90 -20.56 2.59
C GLU A 108 -2.16 -19.68 2.44
N ARG A 109 -2.20 -18.81 1.43
CA ARG A 109 -3.39 -18.01 1.10
C ARG A 109 -4.60 -18.90 0.84
N ASP A 110 -4.44 -19.95 0.04
CA ASP A 110 -5.55 -20.83 -0.34
C ASP A 110 -6.12 -21.56 0.89
N LEU A 111 -5.26 -21.96 1.84
CA LEU A 111 -5.68 -22.52 3.13
C LEU A 111 -6.49 -21.51 3.95
N TYR A 112 -6.06 -20.25 4.02
CA TYR A 112 -6.81 -19.21 4.74
C TYR A 112 -8.18 -18.93 4.11
N ILE A 113 -8.28 -18.94 2.77
CA ILE A 113 -9.56 -18.80 2.06
C ILE A 113 -10.51 -19.93 2.43
N GLU A 114 -10.03 -21.18 2.43
CA GLU A 114 -10.85 -22.32 2.85
C GLU A 114 -11.30 -22.19 4.30
N LEU A 115 -10.40 -21.81 5.21
CA LEU A 115 -10.72 -21.59 6.61
C LEU A 115 -11.80 -20.51 6.78
N LEU A 116 -11.72 -19.39 6.07
CA LEU A 116 -12.75 -18.35 6.11
C LEU A 116 -14.11 -18.89 5.65
N ASN A 117 -14.15 -19.61 4.54
CA ASN A 117 -15.39 -20.21 4.03
C ASN A 117 -16.02 -21.20 5.04
N THR A 118 -15.21 -21.96 5.77
CA THR A 118 -15.73 -22.86 6.83
C THR A 118 -16.29 -22.08 8.02
N LYS A 119 -15.67 -20.96 8.39
CA LYS A 119 -16.15 -20.10 9.47
C LYS A 119 -17.46 -19.43 9.08
N ASP A 120 -17.59 -18.95 7.85
CA ASP A 120 -18.82 -18.34 7.35
C ASP A 120 -19.99 -19.33 7.39
N LYS A 121 -19.79 -20.57 6.90
CA LYS A 121 -20.79 -21.65 7.01
C LYS A 121 -21.19 -21.94 8.45
N THR A 122 -20.23 -21.88 9.37
CA THR A 122 -20.48 -22.11 10.80
C THR A 122 -21.32 -20.99 11.38
N ILE A 123 -21.01 -19.74 11.05
CA ILE A 123 -21.79 -18.55 11.44
C ILE A 123 -23.23 -18.68 10.93
N GLU A 124 -23.42 -18.97 9.63
CA GLU A 124 -24.74 -19.16 9.04
C GLU A 124 -25.57 -20.24 9.75
N SER A 125 -24.92 -21.35 10.13
CA SER A 125 -25.56 -22.43 10.89
C SER A 125 -26.02 -21.97 12.27
N LEU A 126 -25.16 -21.26 13.00
CA LEU A 126 -25.47 -20.72 14.33
C LEU A 126 -26.57 -19.66 14.28
N GLU A 127 -26.54 -18.76 13.29
CA GLU A 127 -27.59 -17.76 13.08
C GLU A 127 -28.95 -18.41 12.81
N LYS A 128 -28.98 -19.49 12.00
CA LYS A 128 -30.21 -20.26 11.75
C LYS A 128 -30.74 -20.92 13.02
N GLN A 129 -29.85 -21.45 13.87
CA GLN A 129 -30.25 -22.04 15.15
C GLN A 129 -30.83 -21.00 16.12
N LEU A 130 -30.28 -19.78 16.14
CA LEU A 130 -30.81 -18.68 16.94
C LEU A 130 -32.17 -18.17 16.44
N LYS A 131 -32.39 -18.14 15.12
CA LYS A 131 -33.64 -17.68 14.52
C LYS A 131 -34.80 -18.68 14.65
N ASN A 132 -34.49 -19.96 14.84
CA ASN A 132 -35.47 -21.04 15.03
C ASN A 132 -35.79 -21.32 16.50
N LYS A 133 -35.35 -20.46 17.42
CA LYS A 133 -35.59 -20.53 18.87
C LYS A 133 -36.52 -19.39 19.29
#